data_AF-A0A2S8BE62-F1
#
_entry.id   AF-A0A2S8BE62-F1
#
_cell.length_a   1.000
_cell.length_b   1.000
_cell.length_c   1.000
_cell.angle_alpha   90.00
_cell.angle_beta   90.00
_cell.angle_gamma   90.00
#
_symmetry.space_group_name_H-M   'P 1'
#
loop_
_entity.id
_entity.type
_entity.pdbx_description
1 polymer ?
#
loop_
_entity_poly.entity_id
_entity_poly.type
_entity_poly.pdbx_seq_one_letter_code
_entity_poly.pdbx_strand_id
1 'polypeptide(L)'
;MRIARDEHANAPLHYERFSPPPVVDGAPFEVELARSRRVLAVPADRSALDVMVDADPTTPYSCRQGFCGTCKVKVLAGQVDRRGRVAEGDDEMLVCVSRAADGRVVLDA
;
A
#
# COMPACT_ATOMS: atom_id res chain seq x y z
N MET A 1 -21.36 -24.24 -20.06
CA MET A 1 -20.45 -23.14 -19.67
C MET A 1 -19.49 -22.70 -20.79
N ARG A 2 -19.77 -22.94 -22.09
CA ARG A 2 -19.00 -22.36 -23.21
C ARG A 2 -19.86 -21.48 -24.13
N ILE A 3 -21.16 -21.78 -24.21
CA ILE A 3 -22.12 -21.13 -25.12
C ILE A 3 -22.31 -19.63 -24.80
N ALA A 4 -22.40 -19.24 -23.53
CA ALA A 4 -22.59 -17.83 -23.13
C ALA A 4 -21.37 -16.92 -23.38
N ARG A 5 -20.17 -17.49 -23.64
CA ARG A 5 -18.95 -16.71 -23.86
C ARG A 5 -18.86 -16.17 -25.30
N ASP A 6 -19.48 -16.85 -26.25
CA ASP A 6 -19.43 -16.46 -27.67
C ASP A 6 -20.47 -15.37 -27.99
N GLU A 7 -21.65 -15.38 -27.35
CA GLU A 7 -22.70 -14.38 -27.55
C GLU A 7 -22.34 -12.98 -27.00
N HIS A 8 -21.42 -12.92 -26.04
CA HIS A 8 -20.97 -11.67 -25.41
C HIS A 8 -19.46 -11.46 -25.55
N ALA A 9 -18.82 -12.04 -26.58
CA ALA A 9 -17.38 -11.96 -26.79
C ALA A 9 -16.86 -10.50 -26.87
N ASN A 10 -17.72 -9.55 -27.23
CA ASN A 10 -17.39 -8.12 -27.35
C ASN A 10 -17.92 -7.27 -26.18
N ALA A 11 -18.53 -7.86 -25.14
CA ALA A 11 -19.00 -7.10 -23.99
C ALA A 11 -17.81 -6.68 -23.09
N PRO A 12 -17.84 -5.46 -22.52
CA PRO A 12 -16.78 -5.02 -21.60
C PRO A 12 -16.76 -5.91 -20.34
N LEU A 13 -15.58 -6.39 -19.98
CA LEU A 13 -15.35 -7.09 -18.72
C LEU A 13 -15.19 -6.06 -17.59
N HIS A 14 -16.17 -6.00 -16.69
CA HIS A 14 -16.06 -5.26 -15.44
C HIS A 14 -15.66 -6.22 -14.32
N TYR A 15 -14.60 -5.90 -13.60
CA TYR A 15 -14.17 -6.67 -12.44
C TYR A 15 -13.61 -5.76 -11.35
N GLU A 16 -13.74 -6.21 -10.11
CA GLU A 16 -13.12 -5.60 -8.94
C GLU A 16 -12.38 -6.69 -8.16
N ARG A 17 -11.32 -6.27 -7.49
CA ARG A 17 -10.49 -7.13 -6.66
C ARG A 17 -10.82 -6.83 -5.19
N PHE A 18 -11.32 -7.85 -4.48
CA PHE A 18 -11.76 -7.72 -3.08
C PHE A 18 -10.66 -8.04 -2.06
N SER A 19 -9.41 -8.17 -2.49
CA SER A 19 -8.28 -8.50 -1.62
C SER A 19 -7.02 -7.73 -2.00
N PRO A 20 -6.17 -7.31 -1.05
CA PRO A 20 -4.92 -6.61 -1.33
C PRO A 20 -4.00 -7.40 -2.27
N PRO A 21 -3.26 -6.76 -3.21
CA PRO A 21 -2.23 -7.42 -4.01
C PRO A 21 -1.24 -8.17 -3.13
N PRO A 22 -0.80 -9.38 -3.53
CA PRO A 22 0.31 -10.01 -2.83
C PRO A 22 1.52 -9.07 -2.90
N VAL A 23 2.30 -9.04 -1.83
CA VAL A 23 3.60 -8.36 -1.86
C VAL A 23 4.52 -9.20 -2.73
N VAL A 24 4.92 -8.64 -3.87
CA VAL A 24 5.88 -9.26 -4.79
C VAL A 24 7.24 -8.59 -4.57
N ASP A 25 8.31 -9.38 -4.54
CA ASP A 25 9.70 -8.91 -4.35
C ASP A 25 9.84 -7.96 -3.15
N GLY A 26 9.22 -8.33 -2.03
CA GLY A 26 9.30 -7.56 -0.80
C GLY A 26 10.65 -7.76 -0.10
N ALA A 27 11.34 -6.66 0.20
CA ALA A 27 12.43 -6.63 1.17
C ALA A 27 11.92 -6.11 2.52
N PRO A 28 12.42 -6.62 3.66
CA PRO A 28 12.10 -6.04 4.96
C PRO A 28 12.63 -4.61 5.08
N PHE A 29 11.91 -3.75 5.80
CA PHE A 29 12.30 -2.36 6.03
C PHE A 29 11.72 -1.83 7.34
N GLU A 30 12.15 -0.63 7.75
CA GLU A 30 11.65 0.04 8.94
C GLU A 30 10.79 1.28 8.60
N VAL A 31 9.73 1.47 9.37
CA VAL A 31 8.91 2.68 9.37
C VAL A 31 9.06 3.38 10.72
N GLU A 32 9.58 4.59 10.74
CA GLU A 32 9.53 5.47 11.91
C GLU A 32 8.28 6.34 11.85
N LEU A 33 7.45 6.25 12.89
CA LEU A 33 6.28 7.11 13.10
C LEU A 33 6.72 8.35 13.90
N ALA A 34 6.94 9.48 13.22
CA ALA A 34 7.59 10.64 13.82
C ALA A 34 6.84 11.23 15.02
N ARG A 35 5.51 11.13 15.04
CA ARG A 35 4.69 11.71 16.12
C ARG A 35 4.83 10.92 17.42
N SER A 36 4.92 9.60 17.31
CA SER A 36 5.05 8.69 18.45
C SER A 36 6.50 8.27 18.73
N ARG A 37 7.43 8.55 17.82
CA ARG A 37 8.82 8.07 17.81
C ARG A 37 8.96 6.54 17.84
N ARG A 38 7.92 5.82 17.43
CA ARG A 38 7.94 4.36 17.32
C ARG A 38 8.60 3.96 16.02
N VAL A 39 9.48 2.97 16.07
CA VAL A 39 10.03 2.30 14.88
C VAL A 39 9.35 0.95 14.74
N LEU A 40 8.72 0.71 13.61
CA LEU A 40 8.00 -0.51 13.29
C LEU A 40 8.78 -1.28 12.22
N ALA A 41 9.08 -2.54 12.50
CA ALA A 41 9.68 -3.45 11.52
C ALA A 41 8.59 -3.96 10.56
N VAL A 42 8.77 -3.73 9.26
CA VAL A 42 7.87 -4.22 8.21
C VAL A 42 8.54 -5.42 7.53
N PRO A 43 8.00 -6.64 7.71
CA PRO A 43 8.57 -7.81 7.08
C PRO A 43 8.33 -7.81 5.55
N ALA A 44 9.05 -8.70 4.86
CA ALA A 44 9.02 -8.82 3.40
C ALA A 44 7.61 -9.13 2.84
N ASP A 45 6.78 -9.82 3.60
CA ASP A 45 5.48 -10.36 3.21
C ASP A 45 4.27 -9.52 3.66
N ARG A 46 4.50 -8.42 4.37
CA ARG A 46 3.44 -7.51 4.85
C ARG A 46 3.62 -6.10 4.33
N SER A 47 2.52 -5.34 4.29
CA SER A 47 2.55 -3.91 3.99
C SER A 47 2.89 -3.09 5.26
N ALA A 48 3.34 -1.84 5.08
CA ALA A 48 3.48 -0.91 6.19
C ALA A 48 2.13 -0.65 6.88
N LEU A 49 1.04 -0.57 6.11
CA LEU A 49 -0.30 -0.42 6.63
C LEU A 49 -0.65 -1.52 7.63
N ASP A 50 -0.39 -2.79 7.30
CA ASP A 50 -0.75 -3.91 8.18
C ASP A 50 -0.05 -3.78 9.54
N VAL A 51 1.23 -3.40 9.54
CA VAL A 51 2.02 -3.22 10.76
C VAL A 51 1.58 -1.96 11.53
N MET A 52 1.22 -0.89 10.82
CA MET A 52 0.68 0.33 11.43
C MET A 52 -0.69 0.09 12.08
N VAL A 53 -1.56 -0.71 11.47
CA VAL A 53 -2.88 -1.06 12.03
C VAL A 53 -2.76 -1.95 13.27
N ASP A 54 -1.81 -2.90 13.28
CA ASP A 54 -1.50 -3.68 14.49
C ASP A 54 -1.03 -2.76 15.65
N ALA A 55 -0.28 -1.71 15.30
CA ALA A 55 0.27 -0.75 16.24
C ALA A 55 -0.75 0.31 16.71
N ASP A 56 -1.68 0.70 15.83
CA ASP A 56 -2.77 1.65 16.05
C ASP A 56 -3.96 1.31 15.11
N PRO A 57 -5.03 0.68 15.65
CA PRO A 57 -6.23 0.33 14.89
C PRO A 57 -6.98 1.51 14.26
N THR A 58 -6.67 2.75 14.65
CA THR A 58 -7.30 3.96 14.10
C THR A 58 -6.64 4.48 12.81
N THR A 59 -5.53 3.86 12.37
CA THR A 59 -4.83 4.19 11.13
C THR A 59 -5.82 4.26 9.94
N PRO A 60 -5.93 5.40 9.21
CA PRO A 60 -6.89 5.53 8.12
C PRO A 60 -6.55 4.67 6.89
N TYR A 61 -7.50 3.85 6.43
CA TYR A 61 -7.40 3.12 5.16
C TYR A 61 -8.78 2.77 4.60
N SER A 62 -8.82 2.35 3.33
CA SER A 62 -10.03 1.83 2.68
C SER A 62 -9.69 0.66 1.74
N CYS A 63 -9.27 0.92 0.49
CA CYS A 63 -9.18 -0.13 -0.53
C CYS A 63 -8.05 -1.16 -0.32
N ARG A 64 -6.96 -0.78 0.38
CA ARG A 64 -5.72 -1.58 0.54
C ARG A 64 -5.07 -2.04 -0.78
N GLN A 65 -5.32 -1.33 -1.87
CA GLN A 65 -4.95 -1.73 -3.23
C GLN A 65 -4.23 -0.62 -4.01
N GLY A 66 -3.91 0.50 -3.35
CA GLY A 66 -3.16 1.59 -3.95
C GLY A 66 -3.93 2.45 -4.96
N PHE A 67 -5.27 2.37 -5.01
CA PHE A 67 -6.08 3.16 -5.97
C PHE A 67 -6.99 4.22 -5.33
N CYS A 68 -7.28 4.16 -4.02
CA CYS A 68 -8.23 5.11 -3.39
C CYS A 68 -7.56 6.31 -2.69
N GLY A 69 -6.26 6.23 -2.38
CA GLY A 69 -5.52 7.31 -1.73
C GLY A 69 -5.76 7.52 -0.22
N THR A 70 -6.70 6.82 0.43
CA THR A 70 -7.05 7.04 1.85
C THR A 70 -5.88 6.81 2.81
N CYS A 71 -5.00 5.84 2.53
CA CYS A 71 -3.84 5.51 3.37
C CYS A 71 -2.59 6.33 3.01
N LYS A 72 -2.76 7.50 2.38
CA LYS A 72 -1.65 8.36 2.00
C LYS A 72 -1.09 9.06 3.24
N VAL A 73 0.22 8.96 3.44
CA VAL A 73 0.93 9.56 4.57
C VAL A 73 2.10 10.38 4.05
N LYS A 74 2.38 11.51 4.71
CA LYS A 74 3.53 12.35 4.37
C LYS A 74 4.83 11.69 4.83
N VAL A 75 5.85 11.75 3.97
CA VAL A 75 7.21 11.26 4.18
C VAL A 75 8.07 12.43 4.64
N LEU A 76 8.73 12.26 5.79
CA LEU A 76 9.63 13.26 6.35
C LEU A 76 11.10 12.98 6.01
N ALA A 77 11.45 11.70 5.82
CA ALA A 77 12.78 11.28 5.40
C ALA A 77 12.75 9.86 4.80
N GLY A 78 13.79 9.52 4.03
CA GLY A 78 13.91 8.24 3.33
C GLY A 78 13.37 8.28 1.90
N GLN A 79 13.62 7.22 1.15
CA GLN A 79 13.19 7.07 -0.24
C GLN A 79 12.06 6.04 -0.34
N VAL A 80 11.01 6.38 -1.07
CA VAL A 80 9.83 5.51 -1.27
C VAL A 80 9.92 4.79 -2.60
N ASP A 81 9.83 3.47 -2.56
CA ASP A 81 9.50 2.62 -3.71
C ASP A 81 7.99 2.66 -3.92
N ARG A 82 7.55 3.50 -4.87
CA ARG A 82 6.14 3.78 -5.16
C ARG A 82 5.52 2.68 -5.99
N ARG A 83 4.49 2.03 -5.45
CA ARG A 83 3.78 0.91 -6.10
C ARG A 83 2.29 1.17 -6.29
N GLY A 84 1.84 2.41 -6.07
CA GLY A 84 0.46 2.86 -6.20
C GLY A 84 -0.03 3.00 -7.65
N ARG A 85 -1.34 3.21 -7.80
CA ARG A 85 -2.00 3.54 -9.07
C ARG A 85 -2.59 4.95 -9.10
N VAL A 86 -2.48 5.69 -7.99
CA VAL A 86 -2.87 7.10 -7.90
C VAL A 86 -1.63 7.98 -7.88
N ALA A 87 -1.81 9.26 -8.19
CA ALA A 87 -0.77 10.25 -8.02
C ALA A 87 -0.35 10.37 -6.54
N GLU A 88 0.95 10.19 -6.31
CA GLU A 88 1.66 10.44 -5.05
C GLU A 88 2.60 11.63 -5.28
N GLY A 89 2.63 12.57 -4.34
CA GLY A 89 3.67 13.59 -4.29
C GLY A 89 5.05 13.00 -3.99
N ASP A 90 6.09 13.80 -4.18
CA ASP A 90 7.47 13.40 -3.91
C ASP A 90 7.72 13.10 -2.42
N ASP A 91 6.92 13.71 -1.53
CA ASP A 91 6.92 13.54 -0.08
C ASP A 91 5.69 12.76 0.43
N GLU A 92 5.09 11.90 -0.39
CA GLU A 92 3.92 11.10 -0.01
C GLU A 92 4.15 9.60 -0.23
N MET A 93 3.50 8.79 0.60
CA MET A 93 3.53 7.33 0.53
C MET A 93 2.15 6.73 0.75
N LEU A 94 1.71 5.85 -0.14
CA LEU A 94 0.60 4.92 0.08
C LEU A 94 1.07 3.71 0.89
N VAL A 95 0.91 3.76 2.21
CA VAL A 95 1.45 2.73 3.13
C VAL A 95 0.85 1.33 2.92
N CYS A 96 -0.24 1.20 2.15
CA CYS A 96 -0.83 -0.11 1.82
C CYS A 96 -0.11 -0.89 0.72
N VAL A 97 0.71 -0.24 -0.13
CA VAL A 97 1.34 -0.88 -1.29
C VAL A 97 2.80 -0.45 -1.50
N SER A 98 3.13 0.80 -1.19
CA SER A 98 4.49 1.34 -1.36
C SER A 98 5.42 0.81 -0.26
N ARG A 99 6.73 0.79 -0.53
CA ARG A 99 7.77 0.30 0.40
C ARG A 99 8.90 1.32 0.54
N ALA A 100 9.84 1.09 1.45
CA ALA A 100 11.09 1.85 1.46
C ALA A 100 12.05 1.32 0.40
N ALA A 101 12.67 2.22 -0.37
CA ALA A 101 13.70 1.88 -1.34
C ALA A 101 15.07 1.63 -0.70
N ASP A 102 15.36 2.26 0.44
CA ASP A 102 16.66 2.20 1.13
C ASP A 102 16.52 1.74 2.60
N GLY A 103 15.69 0.71 2.82
CA GLY A 103 15.56 0.02 4.11
C GLY A 103 14.84 0.80 5.24
N ARG A 104 14.64 2.12 5.12
CA ARG A 104 13.93 2.91 6.13
C ARG A 104 13.21 4.14 5.55
N VAL A 105 12.04 4.44 6.11
CA VAL A 105 11.29 5.69 5.86
C VAL A 105 10.77 6.28 7.17
N VAL A 106 10.69 7.60 7.24
CA VAL A 106 10.11 8.34 8.37
C VAL A 106 8.80 8.98 7.90
N LEU A 107 7.71 8.71 8.61
CA LEU A 107 6.36 9.14 8.25
C LEU A 107 5.80 10.12 9.28
N ASP A 108 5.01 11.11 8.82
CA ASP A 108 4.25 12.02 9.68
C ASP A 108 2.96 11.36 10.18
N ALA A 109 3.12 10.29 10.94
CA ALA A 109 2.07 9.53 11.61
C ALA A 109 2.45 9.25 13.07
#